data_AF-A0A0S1X9E5-F1
#
_entry.id   AF-A0A0S1X9E5-F1
#
_cell.length_a   1.000
_cell.length_b   1.000
_cell.length_c   1.000
_cell.angle_alpha   90.00
_cell.angle_beta   90.00
_cell.angle_gamma   90.00
#
_symmetry.space_group_name_H-M   'P 1'
#
loop_
_entity.id
_entity.type
_entity.pdbx_description
1 polymer ?
#
loop_
_entity_poly.entity_id
_entity_poly.type
_entity_poly.pdbx_seq_one_letter_code
_entity_poly.pdbx_strand_id
1 'polypeptide(L)' 'MGKTITISDDVYWELVRIKGKKSFSEVIRELIKKEGNLNILLIGFGTRSKEEAEKLEKELKEAQKWMQSLIQV' A
#
# COMPACT_ATOMS: atom_id res chain seq x y z
N MET A 1 -13.67 16.61 -16.68
CA MET A 1 -14.23 17.66 -15.81
C MET A 1 -13.71 17.46 -14.40
N GLY A 2 -13.26 18.53 -13.75
CA GLY A 2 -12.83 18.48 -12.34
C GLY A 2 -14.04 18.37 -11.40
N LYS A 3 -13.85 17.68 -10.28
CA LYS A 3 -14.76 17.69 -9.12
C LYS A 3 -13.98 18.24 -7.93
N THR A 4 -14.63 19.07 -7.13
CA THR A 4 -14.04 19.60 -5.88
C THR A 4 -14.52 18.75 -4.72
N ILE A 5 -13.60 18.38 -3.84
CA ILE A 5 -13.89 17.76 -2.55
C ILE A 5 -13.34 18.67 -1.45
N THR A 6 -14.01 18.71 -0.32
CA THR A 6 -13.53 19.41 0.87
C THR A 6 -13.02 18.39 1.86
N ILE A 7 -11.85 18.66 2.44
CA ILE A 7 -11.19 17.82 3.45
C ILE A 7 -10.77 18.70 4.62
N SER A 8 -10.50 18.11 5.77
CA SER A 8 -9.96 18.81 6.93
C SER A 8 -8.50 19.23 6.69
N ASP A 9 -8.07 20.26 7.41
CA ASP A 9 -6.73 20.86 7.23
C ASP A 9 -5.60 19.87 7.51
N ASP A 10 -5.75 19.03 8.54
CA ASP A 10 -4.80 17.96 8.88
C ASP A 10 -4.60 16.98 7.71
N VAL A 11 -5.68 16.50 7.12
CA VAL A 11 -5.66 15.60 5.96
C VAL A 11 -5.03 16.28 4.74
N TYR A 12 -5.31 17.57 4.53
CA TYR A 12 -4.66 18.33 3.46
C TYR A 12 -3.13 18.34 3.64
N TRP A 13 -2.65 18.62 4.85
CA TRP A 13 -1.21 18.66 5.13
C TRP A 13 -0.54 17.30 5.00
N GLU A 14 -1.21 16.22 5.40
CA GLU A 14 -0.72 14.86 5.15
C GLU A 14 -0.55 14.59 3.65
N LEU A 15 -1.57 14.92 2.85
CA LEU A 15 -1.50 14.77 1.39
C LEU A 15 -0.39 15.63 0.77
N VAL A 16 -0.15 16.86 1.27
CA VAL A 16 0.95 17.72 0.81
C VAL A 16 2.31 17.06 1.05
N ARG A 17 2.52 16.43 2.23
CA ARG A 17 3.77 15.73 2.56
C ARG A 17 4.02 14.54 1.63
N ILE A 18 2.96 13.80 1.28
CA ILE A 18 3.04 12.63 0.40
C ILE A 18 3.21 13.04 -1.08
N LYS A 19 2.59 14.15 -1.47
CA LYS A 19 2.50 14.60 -2.87
C LYS A 19 3.85 14.88 -3.52
N GLY A 20 4.78 15.51 -2.81
CA GLY A 20 6.06 15.93 -3.40
C GLY A 20 5.85 16.73 -4.69
N LYS A 21 6.34 16.21 -5.83
CA LYS A 21 6.19 16.82 -7.17
C LYS A 21 4.91 16.39 -7.92
N LYS A 22 4.14 15.42 -7.42
CA LYS A 22 2.94 14.88 -8.09
C LYS A 22 1.76 15.83 -7.95
N SER A 23 0.67 15.58 -8.67
CA SER A 23 -0.64 16.19 -8.39
C SER A 23 -1.37 15.47 -7.27
N PHE A 24 -2.33 16.14 -6.60
CA PHE A 24 -3.17 15.49 -5.59
C PHE A 24 -3.98 14.32 -6.18
N SER A 25 -4.45 14.45 -7.42
CA SER A 25 -5.18 13.38 -8.10
C SER A 25 -4.34 12.13 -8.34
N GLU A 26 -3.03 12.27 -8.58
CA GLU A 26 -2.11 11.14 -8.70
C GLU A 26 -1.90 10.45 -7.35
N VAL A 27 -1.67 11.23 -6.28
CA VAL A 27 -1.53 10.68 -4.92
C VAL A 27 -2.78 9.90 -4.52
N ILE A 28 -3.96 10.50 -4.69
CA ILE A 28 -5.24 9.85 -4.37
C ILE A 28 -5.41 8.57 -5.19
N ARG A 29 -5.04 8.58 -6.48
CA ARG A 29 -5.11 7.38 -7.34
C ARG A 29 -4.17 6.27 -6.88
N GLU A 30 -2.97 6.61 -6.42
CA GLU A 30 -2.01 5.65 -5.87
C GLU A 30 -2.50 5.06 -4.54
N LEU A 31 -3.09 5.89 -3.67
CA LEU A 31 -3.68 5.43 -2.40
C LEU A 31 -4.86 4.49 -2.65
N ILE A 32 -5.78 4.85 -3.55
CA ILE A 32 -6.90 3.98 -3.94
C ILE A 32 -6.39 2.65 -4.54
N LYS A 33 -5.36 2.69 -5.38
CA LYS A 33 -4.75 1.47 -5.94
C LYS A 33 -4.06 0.64 -4.86
N LYS A 34 -3.42 1.24 -3.86
CA LYS A 34 -2.79 0.51 -2.75
C LYS A 34 -3.82 -0.21 -1.89
N GLU A 35 -4.92 0.44 -1.52
CA GLU A 35 -6.02 -0.22 -0.81
C GLU A 35 -6.68 -1.31 -1.67
N GLY A 36 -6.92 -1.03 -2.95
CA GLY A 36 -7.43 -2.02 -3.90
C GLY A 36 -6.51 -3.24 -4.01
N ASN A 37 -5.20 -3.03 -4.06
CA ASN A 37 -4.21 -4.11 -4.06
C ASN A 37 -4.20 -4.89 -2.75
N LEU A 38 -4.32 -4.24 -1.58
CA LEU A 38 -4.43 -4.94 -0.30
C LEU A 38 -5.70 -5.79 -0.22
N ASN A 39 -6.84 -5.28 -0.67
CA ASN A 39 -8.08 -6.04 -0.73
C ASN A 39 -8.03 -7.18 -1.77
N ILE A 40 -7.41 -6.98 -2.93
CA ILE A 40 -7.18 -8.04 -3.93
C ILE A 40 -6.20 -9.09 -3.40
N LEU A 41 -5.16 -8.66 -2.68
CA LEU A 41 -4.24 -9.56 -1.98
C LEU A 41 -5.01 -10.35 -0.91
N LEU A 42 -5.82 -9.69 -0.07
CA LEU A 42 -6.66 -10.35 0.94
C LEU A 42 -7.68 -11.32 0.32
N ILE A 43 -8.28 -11.00 -0.82
CA ILE A 43 -9.15 -11.92 -1.57
C ILE A 43 -8.35 -13.11 -2.11
N GLY A 44 -7.15 -12.88 -2.65
CA GLY A 44 -6.23 -13.94 -3.09
C GLY A 44 -5.62 -14.76 -1.95
N PHE A 45 -5.61 -14.22 -0.72
CA PHE A 45 -5.19 -14.90 0.50
C PHE A 45 -6.38 -15.51 1.28
N GLY A 46 -7.62 -15.18 0.92
CA GLY A 46 -8.84 -15.42 1.70
C GLY A 46 -9.40 -16.84 1.66
N THR A 47 -8.80 -17.76 0.91
CA THR A 47 -9.15 -19.18 0.93
C THR A 47 -7.91 -20.05 1.10
N ARG A 48 -7.02 -19.67 2.02
CA ARG A 48 -5.84 -20.49 2.32
C ARG A 48 -6.13 -21.51 3.40
N SER A 49 -5.75 -22.77 3.15
CA SER A 49 -5.63 -23.75 4.23
C SER A 49 -4.59 -23.26 5.25
N LYS A 50 -4.58 -23.85 6.45
CA LYS A 50 -3.58 -23.52 7.47
C LYS A 50 -2.15 -23.68 6.93
N GLU A 51 -1.90 -24.72 6.13
CA GLU A 51 -0.58 -24.92 5.53
C GLU A 51 -0.21 -23.82 4.52
N GLU A 52 -1.17 -23.35 3.72
CA GLU A 52 -0.94 -22.30 2.72
C GLU A 52 -0.69 -20.93 3.35
N ALA A 53 -1.28 -20.69 4.53
CA ALA A 53 -1.03 -19.50 5.34
C ALA A 53 0.38 -19.55 5.99
N GLU A 54 0.76 -20.68 6.57
CA GLU A 54 2.11 -20.87 7.15
C GLU A 54 3.22 -20.75 6.10
N LYS A 55 2.98 -21.28 4.89
CA LYS A 55 3.91 -21.15 3.76
C LYS A 55 4.07 -19.68 3.33
N LEU A 56 2.98 -18.94 3.27
CA LEU A 56 3.01 -17.51 2.94
C LEU A 56 3.81 -16.71 3.95
N GLU A 57 3.59 -16.97 5.24
CA GLU A 57 4.29 -16.28 6.32
C GLU A 57 5.80 -16.49 6.21
N LYS A 58 6.22 -17.69 5.84
CA LYS A 58 7.64 -18.01 5.60
C LYS A 58 8.20 -17.24 4.40
N GLU A 59 7.50 -17.25 3.27
CA GLU A 59 7.90 -16.52 2.05
C GLU A 59 8.03 -15.01 2.31
N LEU A 60 7.09 -14.42 3.07
CA LEU A 60 7.14 -13.02 3.45
C LEU A 60 8.33 -12.70 4.37
N LYS A 61 8.64 -13.55 5.34
CA LYS A 61 9.82 -13.37 6.21
C LYS A 61 11.13 -13.46 5.43
N GLU A 62 11.21 -14.34 4.43
CA GLU A 62 12.38 -14.45 3.56
C GLU A 62 12.53 -13.22 2.66
N ALA A 63 11.43 -12.74 2.06
CA ALA A 63 11.42 -11.50 1.29
C ALA A 63 11.83 -10.29 2.14
N GLN A 64 11.36 -10.21 3.39
CA GLN A 64 11.71 -9.15 4.33
C GLN A 64 13.20 -9.19 4.69
N LYS A 65 13.77 -10.37 4.95
CA LYS A 65 15.22 -10.54 5.20
C LYS A 65 16.05 -10.15 3.98
N TRP A 66 15.61 -10.55 2.79
CA TRP A 66 16.26 -10.16 1.54
C TRP A 66 16.23 -8.64 1.35
N MET A 67 15.09 -8.00 1.54
CA MET A 67 14.98 -6.53 1.49
C MET A 67 15.89 -5.84 2.53
N GLN A 68 16.00 -6.38 3.74
CA GLN A 68 16.92 -5.85 4.76
C GLN A 68 18.39 -5.99 4.35
N SER A 69 18.77 -7.10 3.71
CA SER A 69 20.14 -7.28 3.18
C SER A 69 20.49 -6.29 2.07
N LEU A 70 19.50 -5.81 1.31
CA LEU A 70 19.69 -4.81 0.26
C LEU A 70 19.84 -3.38 0.80
N ILE A 71 19.42 -3.13 2.05
CA ILE A 71 19.49 -1.81 2.70
C ILE A 71 20.77 -1.66 3.54
N GLN A 72 21.51 -2.74 3.81
CA GLN A 72 22.80 -2.71 4.52
C GLN A 72 24.03 -2.39 3.64
N VAL A 73 23.87 -1.58 2.58
CA VAL A 73 24.97 -1.07 1.74
C VAL A 73 25.20 0.41 2.01
#